data_AF-A0A974ACQ3-F1
#
_entry.id   AF-A0A974ACQ3-F1
#
_cell.length_a   1.000
_cell.length_b   1.000
_cell.length_c   1.000
_cell.angle_alpha   90.00
_cell.angle_beta   90.00
_cell.angle_gamma   90.00
#
_symmetry.space_group_name_H-M   'P 1'
#
loop_
_entity.id
_entity.type
_entity.pdbx_description
1 polymer ?
#
loop_
_entity_poly.entity_id
_entity_poly.type
_entity_poly.pdbx_seq_one_letter_code
_entity_poly.pdbx_strand_id
1 'polypeptide(L)'
;MTNAAVSASAIDLHGISRATFDLIVSAEVTSPPWYSKHLRGATWPGEQSGVTIGCGYDVGQTTRQQFMADWSGKIPDAMLKALAKCCGVTGLAAEMLARRLRGIVDIPWDVALEVFSSHDIPRYLAICRRLLPGFDELSPDCKGVILSIAFNRDAGGFNKPGPRWSEMRQIKGAIGSGELAKIPGLIRSMKRLWPDSKGLRIRRDDEAALFEHGLATSHPHEHAKLATTPAPVDPEAVAYVQGRLRELGYYDVGQVDGEPSPQGRTEGMILAYRNARGLPLTPAIDDQLIAELGKPQAPRPVAETRATATVEDLRDEGSQTIALTDRAKGWAGKIFGSSSGLGGAGVLAWLTDRATQVSAAKDAVGALGLTPGAIQAIAIGVAALVVVAGVGVLVWFVADQLERRRLADYRAGKHA
;
A
#
# COMPACT_ATOMS: atom_id res chain seq x y z
N MET A 1 16.72 20.18 40.09
CA MET A 1 16.43 21.34 39.24
C MET A 1 14.96 21.27 38.90
N THR A 2 14.26 22.38 39.06
CA THR A 2 12.80 22.49 39.11
C THR A 2 12.14 22.01 37.82
N ASN A 3 11.36 20.92 37.91
CA ASN A 3 10.36 20.55 36.91
C ASN A 3 9.33 21.68 36.85
N ALA A 4 9.56 22.66 35.97
CA ALA A 4 8.51 23.56 35.55
C ALA A 4 7.55 22.72 34.70
N ALA A 5 6.46 22.25 35.31
CA ALA A 5 5.33 21.70 34.59
C ALA A 5 4.93 22.74 33.53
N VAL A 6 5.15 22.42 32.26
CA VAL A 6 4.69 23.27 31.16
C VAL A 6 3.18 23.32 31.28
N SER A 7 2.62 24.51 31.53
CA SER A 7 1.17 24.69 31.52
C SER A 7 0.64 24.14 30.20
N ALA A 8 -0.45 23.37 30.23
CA ALA A 8 -1.08 22.82 29.02
C ALA A 8 -1.44 23.90 27.98
N SER A 9 -1.42 25.19 28.35
CA SER A 9 -1.60 26.36 27.48
C SER A 9 -0.32 26.85 26.75
N ALA A 10 0.86 26.31 27.07
CA ALA A 10 2.17 26.75 26.55
C ALA A 10 2.85 25.72 25.61
N ILE A 11 2.10 24.70 25.19
CA ILE A 11 2.59 23.63 24.31
C ILE A 11 2.69 24.17 22.86
N ASP A 12 3.83 23.95 22.21
CA ASP A 12 3.98 24.21 20.77
C ASP A 12 3.16 23.18 19.97
N LEU A 13 2.22 23.68 19.17
CA LEU A 13 1.31 22.87 18.35
C LEU A 13 1.83 22.67 16.91
N HIS A 14 3.02 23.18 16.59
CA HIS A 14 3.70 22.91 15.32
C HIS A 14 2.87 23.24 14.07
N GLY A 15 2.00 24.26 14.18
CA GLY A 15 1.15 24.73 13.08
C GLY A 15 -0.20 24.01 12.93
N ILE A 16 -0.60 23.16 13.88
CA ILE A 16 -2.01 22.72 14.01
C ILE A 16 -2.75 23.61 15.00
N SER A 17 -4.08 23.62 14.93
CA SER A 17 -4.91 24.39 15.85
C SER A 17 -5.00 23.76 17.24
N ARG A 18 -5.37 24.57 18.24
CA ARG A 18 -5.68 24.04 19.57
C ARG A 18 -6.86 23.07 19.56
N ALA A 19 -7.90 23.39 18.78
CA ALA A 19 -9.09 22.54 18.66
C ALA A 19 -8.75 21.15 18.10
N THR A 20 -7.87 21.07 17.10
CA THR A 20 -7.43 19.78 16.55
C THR A 20 -6.54 19.01 17.51
N PHE A 21 -5.63 19.69 18.21
CA PHE A 21 -4.84 19.07 19.27
C PHE A 21 -5.73 18.42 20.34
N ASP A 22 -6.71 19.17 20.86
CA ASP A 22 -7.64 18.69 21.87
C ASP A 22 -8.51 17.54 21.34
N LEU A 23 -8.93 17.59 20.07
CA LEU A 23 -9.64 16.49 19.41
C LEU A 23 -8.81 15.22 19.38
N ILE A 24 -7.55 15.30 18.95
CA ILE A 24 -6.68 14.12 18.85
C ILE A 24 -6.45 13.53 20.24
N VAL A 25 -6.11 14.37 21.22
CA VAL A 25 -5.93 13.94 22.62
C VAL A 25 -7.21 13.30 23.16
N SER A 26 -8.37 13.93 22.97
CA SER A 26 -9.64 13.34 23.41
C SER A 26 -9.93 12.00 22.74
N ALA A 27 -9.54 11.82 21.48
CA ALA A 27 -9.74 10.57 20.76
C ALA A 27 -8.82 9.45 21.26
N GLU A 28 -7.59 9.76 21.68
CA GLU A 28 -6.61 8.78 22.15
C GLU A 28 -6.79 8.41 23.63
N VAL A 29 -7.16 9.38 24.47
CA VAL A 29 -7.16 9.21 25.94
C VAL A 29 -8.44 9.66 26.63
N THR A 30 -9.51 9.95 25.87
CA THR A 30 -10.84 10.35 26.33
C THR A 30 -10.89 11.71 27.06
N SER A 31 -10.29 11.81 28.25
CA SER A 31 -10.28 13.04 29.05
C SER A 31 -9.18 13.02 30.11
N PRO A 32 -8.72 14.18 30.64
CA PRO A 32 -7.70 14.20 31.69
C PRO A 32 -8.06 13.41 32.95
N PRO A 33 -9.32 13.43 33.48
CA PRO A 33 -9.71 12.59 34.61
C PRO A 33 -9.67 11.10 34.27
N TRP A 34 -10.11 10.72 33.07
CA TRP A 34 -10.10 9.33 32.64
C TRP A 34 -8.67 8.82 32.46
N TYR A 35 -7.80 9.60 31.81
CA TYR A 35 -6.37 9.32 31.69
C TYR A 35 -5.73 9.12 33.07
N SER A 36 -5.97 10.06 33.99
CA SER A 36 -5.38 10.03 35.32
C SER A 36 -5.75 8.78 36.10
N LYS A 37 -6.93 8.20 35.82
CA LYS A 37 -7.41 6.98 36.47
C LYS A 37 -6.95 5.69 35.78
N HIS A 38 -6.77 5.69 34.46
CA HIS A 38 -6.62 4.44 33.69
C HIS A 38 -5.31 4.31 32.90
N LEU A 39 -4.64 5.41 32.53
CA LEU A 39 -3.53 5.41 31.56
C LEU A 39 -2.21 6.00 32.06
N ARG A 40 -2.10 6.35 33.35
CA ARG A 40 -0.82 6.77 33.94
C ARG A 40 0.23 5.64 33.92
N GLY A 41 -0.21 4.39 34.00
CA GLY A 41 0.67 3.22 33.96
C GLY A 41 0.97 2.74 32.54
N ALA A 42 1.93 1.82 32.44
CA ALA A 42 2.20 1.08 31.22
C ALA A 42 1.05 0.12 30.88
N THR A 43 0.60 0.13 29.63
CA THR A 43 -0.50 -0.70 29.12
C THR A 43 -0.06 -1.53 27.92
N TRP A 44 -0.91 -2.47 27.50
CA TRP A 44 -0.75 -3.20 26.24
C TRP A 44 -2.12 -3.30 25.56
N PRO A 45 -2.33 -2.63 24.42
CA PRO A 45 -3.65 -2.56 23.78
C PRO A 45 -4.02 -3.79 22.98
N GLY A 46 -3.08 -4.71 22.70
CA GLY A 46 -3.33 -5.99 22.02
C GLY A 46 -2.47 -6.24 20.78
N GLU A 47 -2.79 -7.32 20.07
CA GLU A 47 -2.25 -7.67 18.75
C GLU A 47 -0.71 -7.67 18.65
N GLN A 48 -0.15 -6.83 17.77
CA GLN A 48 1.28 -6.65 17.54
C GLN A 48 1.81 -5.36 18.19
N SER A 49 1.05 -4.76 19.11
CA SER A 49 1.50 -3.58 19.83
C SER A 49 2.57 -3.94 20.87
N GLY A 50 3.40 -2.96 21.19
CA GLY A 50 4.31 -3.00 22.31
C GLY A 50 3.70 -2.46 23.59
N VAL A 51 4.55 -2.29 24.60
CA VAL A 51 4.19 -1.56 25.83
C VAL A 51 3.85 -0.13 25.44
N THR A 52 2.65 0.33 25.81
CA THR A 52 2.13 1.65 25.45
C THR A 52 2.01 2.55 26.68
N ILE A 53 2.45 3.80 26.57
CA ILE A 53 2.42 4.82 27.63
C ILE A 53 1.93 6.18 27.11
N GLY A 54 1.57 7.08 28.02
CA GLY A 54 1.20 8.45 27.63
C GLY A 54 0.00 8.49 26.68
N CYS A 55 0.04 9.39 25.69
CA CYS A 55 -0.98 9.48 24.64
C CYS A 55 -0.66 8.53 23.48
N GLY A 56 -0.82 7.22 23.70
CA GLY A 56 -0.68 6.21 22.65
C GLY A 56 0.75 5.95 22.16
N TYR A 57 1.78 6.34 22.93
CA TYR A 57 3.17 6.11 22.57
C TYR A 57 3.53 4.63 22.73
N ASP A 58 3.71 3.92 21.60
CA ASP A 58 4.14 2.51 21.58
C ASP A 58 5.67 2.40 21.71
N VAL A 59 6.11 2.00 22.91
CA VAL A 59 7.53 1.81 23.23
C VAL A 59 8.12 0.65 22.43
N GLY A 60 7.33 -0.40 22.16
CA GLY A 60 7.81 -1.59 21.43
C GLY A 60 8.05 -1.32 19.95
N GLN A 61 7.29 -0.41 19.35
CA GLN A 61 7.48 0.02 17.95
C GLN A 61 8.57 1.09 17.79
N THR A 62 9.18 1.53 18.89
CA THR A 62 10.21 2.59 18.88
C THR A 62 11.61 2.03 19.16
N THR A 63 12.62 2.59 18.50
CA THR A 63 14.03 2.24 18.78
C THR A 63 14.45 2.80 20.12
N ARG A 64 15.41 2.13 20.79
CA ARG A 64 15.92 2.61 22.09
C ARG A 64 16.51 4.02 22.00
N GLN A 65 17.17 4.36 20.90
CA GLN A 65 17.75 5.70 20.69
C GLN A 65 16.65 6.76 20.66
N GLN A 66 15.59 6.53 19.87
CA GLN A 66 14.47 7.45 19.76
C GLN A 66 13.73 7.58 21.09
N PHE A 67 13.43 6.45 21.76
CA PHE A 67 12.79 6.46 23.08
C PHE A 67 13.58 7.30 24.10
N MET A 68 14.91 7.16 24.14
CA MET A 68 15.73 7.97 25.02
C MET A 68 15.68 9.45 24.63
N ALA A 69 15.68 9.79 23.34
CA ALA A 69 15.57 11.18 22.90
C ALA A 69 14.23 11.82 23.31
N ASP A 70 13.14 11.06 23.26
CA ASP A 70 11.79 11.57 23.53
C ASP A 70 11.52 11.75 25.02
N TRP A 71 12.00 10.81 25.86
CA TRP A 71 11.59 10.70 27.26
C TRP A 71 12.64 11.11 28.29
N SER A 72 13.92 11.25 27.90
CA SER A 72 14.98 11.64 28.86
C SER A 72 14.72 13.01 29.46
N GLY A 73 14.88 13.11 30.79
CA GLY A 73 14.65 14.36 31.53
C GLY A 73 13.19 14.71 31.77
N LYS A 74 12.22 14.00 31.16
CA LYS A 74 10.78 14.20 31.38
C LYS A 74 10.17 13.25 32.41
N ILE A 75 10.80 12.07 32.58
CA ILE A 75 10.41 11.06 33.56
C ILE A 75 11.61 10.62 34.40
N PRO A 76 11.40 10.07 35.61
CA PRO A 76 12.48 9.55 36.45
C PRO A 76 13.36 8.50 35.74
N ASP A 77 14.67 8.55 35.94
CA ASP A 77 15.65 7.63 35.33
C ASP A 77 15.33 6.14 35.56
N ALA A 78 14.75 5.81 36.71
CA ALA A 78 14.33 4.44 37.02
C ALA A 78 13.22 3.96 36.06
N MET A 79 12.23 4.82 35.79
CA MET A 79 11.17 4.54 34.82
C MET A 79 11.73 4.47 33.40
N LEU A 80 12.58 5.43 33.02
CA LEU A 80 13.21 5.47 31.71
C LEU A 80 14.01 4.18 31.43
N LYS A 81 14.83 3.73 32.39
CA LYS A 81 15.60 2.48 32.28
C LYS A 81 14.71 1.23 32.21
N ALA A 82 13.58 1.22 32.90
CA ALA A 82 12.63 0.11 32.86
C ALA A 82 11.91 0.03 31.50
N LEU A 83 11.42 1.17 31.01
CA LEU A 83 10.73 1.27 29.73
C LEU A 83 11.66 1.02 28.54
N ALA A 84 12.90 1.48 28.59
CA ALA A 84 13.88 1.27 27.52
C ALA A 84 14.18 -0.22 27.23
N LYS A 85 13.89 -1.13 28.16
CA LYS A 85 14.00 -2.59 27.95
C LYS A 85 12.85 -3.17 27.12
N CYS A 86 11.78 -2.40 26.94
CA CYS A 86 10.60 -2.79 26.16
C CYS A 86 10.71 -2.37 24.70
N CYS A 87 11.72 -1.55 24.35
CA CYS A 87 11.96 -1.12 22.97
C CYS A 87 12.21 -2.32 22.05
N GLY A 88 11.49 -2.39 20.92
CA GLY A 88 11.56 -3.51 19.98
C GLY A 88 10.81 -4.78 20.42
N VAL A 89 10.11 -4.77 21.56
CA VAL A 89 9.33 -5.91 22.04
C VAL A 89 7.84 -5.68 21.80
N THR A 90 7.22 -6.56 21.03
CA THR A 90 5.82 -6.47 20.61
C THR A 90 5.04 -7.75 20.91
N GLY A 91 3.71 -7.69 20.75
CA GLY A 91 2.82 -8.84 20.90
C GLY A 91 2.72 -9.35 22.33
N LEU A 92 2.49 -10.65 22.49
CA LEU A 92 2.28 -11.27 23.81
C LEU A 92 3.45 -11.06 24.78
N ALA A 93 4.68 -10.94 24.27
CA ALA A 93 5.84 -10.61 25.11
C ALA A 93 5.73 -9.22 25.73
N ALA A 94 5.16 -8.25 24.99
CA ALA A 94 4.92 -6.90 25.49
C ALA A 94 3.83 -6.85 26.56
N GLU A 95 2.79 -7.69 26.47
CA GLU A 95 1.77 -7.83 27.51
C GLU A 95 2.42 -8.18 28.86
N MET A 96 3.31 -9.18 28.87
CA MET A 96 4.01 -9.60 30.08
C MET A 96 4.88 -8.49 30.65
N LEU A 97 5.56 -7.71 29.79
CA LEU A 97 6.38 -6.57 30.22
C LEU A 97 5.52 -5.45 30.79
N ALA A 98 4.41 -5.08 30.14
CA ALA A 98 3.47 -4.08 30.64
C ALA A 98 2.96 -4.44 32.05
N ARG A 99 2.62 -5.71 32.27
CA ARG A 99 2.20 -6.22 33.60
C ARG A 99 3.27 -6.07 34.67
N ARG A 100 4.55 -6.26 34.32
CA ARG A 100 5.71 -6.11 35.24
C ARG A 100 6.04 -4.65 35.54
N LEU A 101 5.64 -3.74 34.67
CA LEU A 101 5.83 -2.29 34.86
C LEU A 101 4.74 -1.64 35.72
N ARG A 102 3.71 -2.39 36.12
CA ARG A 102 2.66 -1.89 37.02
C ARG A 102 3.26 -1.48 38.37
N GLY A 103 2.94 -0.27 38.81
CA GLY A 103 3.48 0.33 40.04
C GLY A 103 4.90 0.88 39.90
N ILE A 104 5.56 0.68 38.75
CA ILE A 104 6.87 1.27 38.44
C ILE A 104 6.70 2.51 37.56
N VAL A 105 5.86 2.39 36.52
CA VAL A 105 5.62 3.46 35.55
C VAL A 105 4.43 4.28 35.98
N ASP A 106 4.65 5.60 36.11
CA ASP A 106 3.62 6.59 36.39
C ASP A 106 3.89 7.84 35.54
N ILE A 107 3.15 8.01 34.44
CA ILE A 107 3.28 9.11 33.49
C ILE A 107 2.26 10.19 33.86
N PRO A 108 2.71 11.39 34.29
CA PRO A 108 1.83 12.52 34.52
C PRO A 108 1.15 13.02 33.23
N TRP A 109 -0.03 13.62 33.36
CA TRP A 109 -0.82 14.13 32.23
C TRP A 109 -0.07 15.18 31.41
N ASP A 110 0.53 16.15 32.07
CA ASP A 110 1.32 17.22 31.45
C ASP A 110 2.53 16.66 30.69
N VAL A 111 3.24 15.69 31.28
CA VAL A 111 4.35 14.99 30.60
C VAL A 111 3.86 14.21 29.38
N ALA A 112 2.71 13.53 29.48
CA ALA A 112 2.13 12.81 28.35
C ALA A 112 1.77 13.75 27.19
N LEU A 113 1.22 14.93 27.48
CA LEU A 113 0.92 15.96 26.48
C LEU A 113 2.19 16.58 25.90
N GLU A 114 3.19 16.85 26.73
CA GLU A 114 4.47 17.41 26.29
C GLU A 114 5.18 16.46 25.32
N VAL A 115 5.27 15.16 25.63
CA VAL A 115 5.85 14.17 24.72
C VAL A 115 5.02 14.05 23.45
N PHE A 116 3.70 13.94 23.56
CA PHE A 116 2.83 13.84 22.39
C PHE A 116 3.02 15.02 21.42
N SER A 117 3.11 16.23 21.97
CA SER A 117 3.32 17.43 21.15
C SER A 117 4.73 17.50 20.59
N SER A 118 5.75 17.24 21.39
CA SER A 118 7.15 17.38 20.96
C SER A 118 7.66 16.24 20.07
N HIS A 119 6.98 15.09 20.06
CA HIS A 119 7.38 13.90 19.31
C HIS A 119 6.39 13.54 18.19
N ASP A 120 5.18 13.11 18.57
CA ASP A 120 4.24 12.49 17.62
C ASP A 120 3.73 13.51 16.60
N ILE A 121 3.37 14.70 17.04
CA ILE A 121 2.85 15.74 16.15
C ILE A 121 3.87 16.10 15.06
N PRO A 122 5.11 16.54 15.36
CA PRO A 122 6.13 16.81 14.37
C PRO A 122 6.39 15.63 13.43
N ARG A 123 6.44 14.41 13.97
CA ARG A 123 6.68 13.19 13.20
C ARG A 123 5.57 12.96 12.17
N TYR A 124 4.30 13.00 12.57
CA TYR A 124 3.19 12.82 11.64
C TYR A 124 3.04 13.99 10.67
N LEU A 125 3.26 15.23 11.10
CA LEU A 125 3.29 16.38 10.19
C LEU A 125 4.37 16.22 9.11
N ALA A 126 5.58 15.77 9.48
CA ALA A 126 6.65 15.52 8.51
C ALA A 126 6.27 14.41 7.52
N ILE A 127 5.61 13.34 7.97
CA ILE A 127 5.12 12.29 7.08
C ILE A 127 4.03 12.85 6.14
N CYS A 128 3.08 13.64 6.66
CA CYS A 128 2.02 14.25 5.85
C CYS A 128 2.60 15.17 4.78
N ARG A 129 3.52 16.09 5.14
CA ARG A 129 4.23 16.95 4.18
C ARG A 129 4.90 16.16 3.06
N ARG A 130 5.54 15.04 3.40
CA ARG A 130 6.21 14.19 2.41
C ARG A 130 5.23 13.47 1.48
N LEU A 131 4.08 13.04 1.99
CA LEU A 131 3.15 12.18 1.25
C LEU A 131 2.06 12.93 0.50
N LEU A 132 1.73 14.15 0.95
CA LEU A 132 0.55 14.92 0.53
C LEU A 132 1.01 16.21 -0.15
N PRO A 133 0.92 16.31 -1.49
CA PRO A 133 1.22 17.54 -2.20
C PRO A 133 0.19 18.60 -1.81
N GLY A 134 0.66 19.78 -1.40
CA GLY A 134 -0.17 20.91 -0.98
C GLY A 134 -0.59 20.91 0.50
N PHE A 135 -0.03 20.01 1.31
CA PHE A 135 -0.32 19.95 2.74
C PHE A 135 0.01 21.23 3.50
N ASP A 136 1.09 21.92 3.13
CA ASP A 136 1.51 23.13 3.83
C ASP A 136 0.62 24.35 3.56
N GLU A 137 -0.21 24.32 2.51
CA GLU A 137 -1.20 25.38 2.23
C GLU A 137 -2.49 25.24 3.05
N LEU A 138 -2.70 24.10 3.71
CA LEU A 138 -3.87 23.86 4.55
C LEU A 138 -3.86 24.74 5.80
N SER A 139 -5.05 25.13 6.26
CA SER A 139 -5.24 25.81 7.54
C SER A 139 -4.80 24.93 8.73
N PRO A 140 -4.51 25.53 9.91
CA PRO A 140 -4.12 24.76 11.09
C PRO A 140 -5.15 23.68 11.50
N ASP A 141 -6.45 23.95 11.34
CA ASP A 141 -7.50 22.95 11.56
C ASP A 141 -7.42 21.81 10.55
N CYS A 142 -7.29 22.15 9.26
CA CYS A 142 -7.20 21.13 8.22
C CYS A 142 -5.94 20.25 8.39
N LYS A 143 -4.78 20.85 8.72
CA LYS A 143 -3.54 20.11 9.00
C LYS A 143 -3.70 19.15 10.18
N GLY A 144 -4.27 19.63 11.28
CA GLY A 144 -4.50 18.82 12.47
C GLY A 144 -5.48 17.67 12.24
N VAL A 145 -6.53 17.88 11.44
CA VAL A 145 -7.45 16.80 11.05
C VAL A 145 -6.75 15.74 10.20
N ILE A 146 -5.97 16.13 9.20
CA ILE A 146 -5.22 15.17 8.37
C ILE A 146 -4.18 14.41 9.20
N LEU A 147 -3.55 15.07 10.18
CA LEU A 147 -2.70 14.42 11.17
C LEU A 147 -3.50 13.41 12.00
N SER A 148 -4.68 13.78 12.51
CA SER A 148 -5.56 12.88 13.27
C SER A 148 -5.91 11.62 12.50
N ILE A 149 -6.26 11.76 11.21
CA ILE A 149 -6.46 10.64 10.30
C ILE A 149 -5.20 9.79 10.23
N ALA A 150 -4.05 10.39 9.91
CA ALA A 150 -2.79 9.70 9.73
C ALA A 150 -2.34 8.94 11.00
N PHE A 151 -2.59 9.52 12.17
CA PHE A 151 -2.32 8.92 13.47
C PHE A 151 -3.21 7.68 13.70
N ASN A 152 -4.53 7.84 13.57
CA ASN A 152 -5.50 6.76 13.80
C ASN A 152 -5.41 5.62 12.79
N ARG A 153 -5.14 5.96 11.53
CA ARG A 153 -5.25 5.04 10.41
C ARG A 153 -3.94 4.42 9.98
N ASP A 154 -2.80 4.92 10.42
CA ASP A 154 -1.47 4.75 9.78
C ASP A 154 -1.31 5.68 8.55
N ALA A 155 -0.33 6.58 8.64
CA ALA A 155 0.01 7.57 7.62
C ALA A 155 0.42 6.94 6.28
N GLY A 156 0.93 5.70 6.28
CA GLY A 156 1.18 4.95 5.04
C GLY A 156 -0.09 4.68 4.23
N GLY A 157 -1.27 4.79 4.86
CA GLY A 157 -2.58 4.64 4.22
C GLY A 157 -2.82 5.54 3.01
N PHE A 158 -2.15 6.70 2.92
CA PHE A 158 -2.23 7.58 1.76
C PHE A 158 -1.69 6.97 0.46
N ASN A 159 -0.94 5.85 0.54
CA ASN A 159 -0.40 5.14 -0.62
C ASN A 159 -0.73 3.63 -0.64
N LYS A 160 -1.31 3.07 0.44
CA LYS A 160 -1.62 1.64 0.50
C LYS A 160 -2.76 1.31 -0.47
N PRO A 161 -2.64 0.21 -1.25
CA PRO A 161 -3.67 -0.19 -2.19
C PRO A 161 -4.89 -0.80 -1.48
N GLY A 162 -6.01 -0.85 -2.20
CA GLY A 162 -7.21 -1.57 -1.81
C GLY A 162 -8.28 -0.73 -1.12
N PRO A 163 -9.51 -1.29 -0.99
CA PRO A 163 -10.70 -0.51 -0.61
C PRO A 163 -10.60 0.10 0.79
N ARG A 164 -9.93 -0.57 1.73
CA ARG A 164 -9.72 -0.09 3.11
C ARG A 164 -9.01 1.26 3.20
N TRP A 165 -8.27 1.65 2.16
CA TRP A 165 -7.44 2.86 2.11
C TRP A 165 -7.92 3.87 1.06
N SER A 166 -9.03 3.58 0.36
CA SER A 166 -9.51 4.38 -0.76
C SER A 166 -9.77 5.84 -0.38
N GLU A 167 -10.43 6.09 0.74
CA GLU A 167 -10.70 7.45 1.20
C GLU A 167 -9.42 8.23 1.51
N MET A 168 -8.40 7.60 2.08
CA MET A 168 -7.13 8.27 2.34
C MET A 168 -6.42 8.65 1.02
N ARG A 169 -6.43 7.76 0.02
CA ARG A 169 -5.88 8.07 -1.30
C ARG A 169 -6.66 9.18 -2.01
N GLN A 170 -7.98 9.16 -1.91
CA GLN A 170 -8.84 10.22 -2.44
C GLN A 170 -8.61 11.56 -1.71
N ILE A 171 -8.41 11.55 -0.39
CA ILE A 171 -8.02 12.76 0.37
C ILE A 171 -6.68 13.29 -0.13
N LYS A 172 -5.68 12.42 -0.35
CA LYS A 172 -4.41 12.82 -0.94
C LYS A 172 -4.60 13.47 -2.31
N GLY A 173 -5.43 12.89 -3.17
CA GLY A 173 -5.79 13.45 -4.47
C GLY A 173 -6.44 14.83 -4.34
N ALA A 174 -7.43 14.96 -3.44
CA ALA A 174 -8.16 16.20 -3.20
C ALA A 174 -7.28 17.34 -2.65
N ILE A 175 -6.31 17.04 -1.78
CA ILE A 175 -5.32 18.04 -1.33
C ILE A 175 -4.46 18.45 -2.52
N GLY A 176 -3.95 17.49 -3.30
CA GLY A 176 -3.09 17.77 -4.45
C GLY A 176 -3.75 18.53 -5.59
N SER A 177 -5.07 18.37 -5.78
CA SER A 177 -5.85 19.09 -6.78
C SER A 177 -6.50 20.37 -6.24
N GLY A 178 -6.41 20.64 -4.93
CA GLY A 178 -7.08 21.77 -4.28
C GLY A 178 -8.59 21.61 -4.14
N GLU A 179 -9.17 20.44 -4.41
CA GLU A 179 -10.59 20.13 -4.27
C GLU A 179 -10.96 19.79 -2.81
N LEU A 180 -10.59 20.69 -1.90
CA LEU A 180 -10.66 20.46 -0.46
C LEU A 180 -12.09 20.21 0.05
N ALA A 181 -13.10 20.73 -0.67
CA ALA A 181 -14.51 20.49 -0.35
C ALA A 181 -14.91 19.00 -0.35
N LYS A 182 -14.17 18.13 -1.05
CA LYS A 182 -14.42 16.67 -1.05
C LYS A 182 -14.04 16.00 0.27
N ILE A 183 -13.07 16.56 1.00
CA ILE A 183 -12.40 15.90 2.13
C ILE A 183 -13.36 15.61 3.31
N PRO A 184 -14.25 16.53 3.75
CA PRO A 184 -15.19 16.23 4.84
C PRO A 184 -16.10 15.04 4.53
N GLY A 185 -16.59 14.94 3.29
CA GLY A 185 -17.37 13.79 2.84
C GLY A 185 -16.57 12.49 2.92
N LEU A 186 -15.32 12.50 2.44
CA LEU A 186 -14.42 11.35 2.49
C LEU A 186 -14.07 10.92 3.92
N ILE A 187 -13.89 11.88 4.83
CA ILE A 187 -13.66 11.59 6.26
C ILE A 187 -14.88 10.86 6.85
N ARG A 188 -16.09 11.34 6.56
CA ARG A 188 -17.33 10.72 7.05
C ARG A 188 -17.59 9.35 6.42
N SER A 189 -17.24 9.13 5.15
CA SER A 189 -17.44 7.84 4.49
C SER A 189 -16.56 6.73 5.10
N MET A 190 -15.41 7.07 5.69
CA MET A 190 -14.56 6.09 6.42
C MET A 190 -15.30 5.39 7.59
N LYS A 191 -16.43 5.91 8.07
CA LYS A 191 -17.25 5.27 9.11
C LYS A 191 -17.69 3.84 8.74
N ARG A 192 -17.77 3.51 7.44
CA ARG A 192 -18.06 2.14 6.98
C ARG A 192 -17.04 1.12 7.47
N LEU A 193 -15.81 1.53 7.75
CA LEU A 193 -14.72 0.64 8.19
C LEU A 193 -14.91 0.16 9.63
N TRP A 194 -15.80 0.81 10.40
CA TRP A 194 -16.09 0.50 11.79
C TRP A 194 -17.58 0.71 12.09
N PRO A 195 -18.48 -0.12 11.55
CA PRO A 195 -19.93 0.06 11.70
C PRO A 195 -20.34 0.06 13.18
N ASP A 196 -19.69 -0.75 14.01
CA ASP A 196 -20.05 -0.94 15.42
C ASP A 196 -19.27 -0.04 16.39
N SER A 197 -18.29 0.75 15.91
CA SER A 197 -17.48 1.60 16.77
C SER A 197 -18.08 3.00 16.92
N LYS A 198 -18.89 3.20 17.97
CA LYS A 198 -19.46 4.53 18.30
C LYS A 198 -18.37 5.61 18.40
N GLY A 199 -17.26 5.32 19.09
CA GLY A 199 -16.17 6.28 19.33
C GLY A 199 -15.49 6.72 18.02
N LEU A 200 -15.12 5.77 17.15
CA LEU A 200 -14.50 6.11 15.87
C LEU A 200 -15.47 6.87 14.96
N ARG A 201 -16.75 6.52 14.97
CA ARG A 201 -17.75 7.23 14.16
C ARG A 201 -17.91 8.69 14.58
N ILE A 202 -18.00 8.95 15.88
CA ILE A 202 -18.02 10.32 16.43
C ILE A 202 -16.73 11.06 16.03
N ARG A 203 -15.56 10.43 16.20
CA ARG A 203 -14.28 11.01 15.78
C ARG A 203 -14.27 11.43 14.31
N ARG A 204 -14.78 10.60 13.38
CA ARG A 204 -14.87 10.97 11.96
C ARG A 204 -15.78 12.18 11.74
N ASP A 205 -16.90 12.26 12.46
CA ASP A 205 -17.84 13.39 12.34
C ASP A 205 -17.23 14.69 12.90
N ASP A 206 -16.56 14.63 14.05
CA ASP A 206 -15.85 15.77 14.66
C ASP A 206 -14.68 16.25 13.78
N GLU A 207 -13.91 15.31 13.22
CA GLU A 207 -12.82 15.63 12.30
C GLU A 207 -13.33 16.30 11.02
N ALA A 208 -14.44 15.81 10.46
CA ALA A 208 -15.03 16.43 9.28
C ALA A 208 -15.56 17.84 9.60
N ALA A 209 -16.25 18.03 10.73
CA ALA A 209 -16.74 19.33 11.15
C ALA A 209 -15.61 20.34 11.39
N LEU A 210 -14.50 19.89 11.99
CA LEU A 210 -13.34 20.75 12.23
C LEU A 210 -12.59 21.07 10.93
N PHE A 211 -12.55 20.15 9.98
CA PHE A 211 -12.03 20.42 8.63
C PHE A 211 -12.89 21.48 7.93
N GLU A 212 -14.22 21.38 8.00
CA GLU A 212 -15.15 22.38 7.46
C GLU A 212 -14.93 23.77 8.08
N HIS A 213 -14.74 23.84 9.40
CA HIS A 213 -14.37 25.08 10.08
C HIS A 213 -13.03 25.66 9.56
N GLY A 214 -12.04 24.79 9.34
CA GLY A 214 -10.77 25.16 8.73
C GLY A 214 -10.92 25.70 7.31
N LEU A 215 -11.85 25.16 6.52
CA LEU A 215 -12.20 25.68 5.20
C LEU A 215 -12.90 27.03 5.30
N ALA A 216 -13.86 27.20 6.21
CA ALA A 216 -14.58 28.47 6.37
C ALA A 216 -13.62 29.62 6.68
N THR A 217 -12.59 29.35 7.48
CA THR A 217 -11.64 30.37 7.96
C THR A 217 -10.57 30.71 6.92
N SER A 218 -10.08 29.73 6.15
CA SER A 218 -8.90 29.93 5.28
C SER A 218 -9.12 29.61 3.80
N HIS A 219 -10.21 28.91 3.46
CA HIS A 219 -10.55 28.51 2.09
C HIS A 219 -12.05 28.71 1.80
N PRO A 220 -12.59 29.94 1.91
CA PRO A 220 -14.02 30.20 1.85
C PRO A 220 -14.68 29.76 0.53
N HIS A 221 -13.93 29.79 -0.58
CA HIS A 221 -14.40 29.26 -1.87
C HIS A 221 -14.60 27.75 -1.84
N GLU A 222 -13.72 26.98 -1.19
CA GLU A 222 -13.89 25.55 -1.00
C GLU A 222 -15.01 25.25 0.01
N HIS A 223 -15.11 26.04 1.08
CA HIS A 223 -16.21 25.92 2.03
C HIS A 223 -17.58 26.10 1.36
N ALA A 224 -17.73 27.08 0.46
CA ALA A 224 -18.97 27.29 -0.27
C ALA A 224 -19.37 26.09 -1.16
N LYS A 225 -18.40 25.34 -1.68
CA LYS A 225 -18.64 24.14 -2.50
C LYS A 225 -19.17 22.96 -1.69
N LEU A 226 -19.06 22.95 -0.36
CA LEU A 226 -19.56 21.85 0.47
C LEU A 226 -21.05 21.56 0.24
N ALA A 227 -21.86 22.61 0.02
CA ALA A 227 -23.29 22.48 -0.19
C ALA A 227 -23.66 21.75 -1.50
N THR A 228 -22.78 21.76 -2.49
CA THR A 228 -23.00 21.16 -3.81
C THR A 228 -22.06 20.00 -4.10
N THR A 229 -21.13 19.70 -3.20
CA THR A 229 -20.20 18.58 -3.34
C THR A 229 -20.97 17.27 -3.15
N PRO A 230 -20.97 16.37 -4.15
CA PRO A 230 -21.68 15.10 -4.03
C PRO A 230 -21.06 14.23 -2.95
N ALA A 231 -21.89 13.40 -2.31
CA ALA A 231 -21.40 12.40 -1.37
C ALA A 231 -20.42 11.45 -2.08
N PRO A 232 -19.32 11.05 -1.42
CA PRO A 232 -18.43 10.05 -1.99
C PRO A 232 -19.17 8.73 -2.24
N VAL A 233 -18.84 8.09 -3.37
CA VAL A 233 -19.32 6.73 -3.67
C VAL A 233 -18.61 5.76 -2.74
N ASP A 234 -19.35 4.76 -2.23
CA ASP A 234 -18.78 3.73 -1.35
C ASP A 234 -17.65 2.95 -2.07
N PRO A 235 -16.41 2.99 -1.56
CA PRO A 235 -15.29 2.24 -2.13
C PRO A 235 -15.52 0.73 -2.25
N GLU A 236 -16.33 0.12 -1.38
CA GLU A 236 -16.68 -1.30 -1.50
C GLU A 236 -17.59 -1.57 -2.70
N ALA A 237 -18.56 -0.70 -2.94
CA ALA A 237 -19.39 -0.77 -4.14
C ALA A 237 -18.55 -0.57 -5.41
N VAL A 238 -17.62 0.39 -5.40
CA VAL A 238 -16.68 0.60 -6.52
C VAL A 238 -15.85 -0.66 -6.77
N ALA A 239 -15.25 -1.23 -5.72
CA ALA A 239 -14.44 -2.44 -5.83
C ALA A 239 -15.26 -3.64 -6.33
N TYR A 240 -16.49 -3.78 -5.85
CA TYR A 240 -17.42 -4.80 -6.33
C TYR A 240 -17.69 -4.65 -7.83
N VAL A 241 -18.03 -3.44 -8.29
CA VAL A 241 -18.27 -3.15 -9.72
C VAL A 241 -17.02 -3.43 -10.55
N GLN A 242 -15.85 -2.96 -10.12
CA GLN A 242 -14.57 -3.21 -10.78
C GLN A 242 -14.31 -4.72 -10.92
N GLY A 243 -14.50 -5.49 -9.84
CA GLY A 243 -14.32 -6.94 -9.84
C GLY A 243 -15.30 -7.65 -10.79
N ARG A 244 -16.60 -7.34 -10.68
CA ARG A 244 -17.64 -7.95 -11.51
C ARG A 244 -17.48 -7.64 -12.98
N LEU A 245 -17.18 -6.39 -13.35
CA LEU A 245 -16.91 -6.02 -14.73
C LEU A 245 -15.72 -6.81 -15.29
N ARG A 246 -14.66 -6.97 -14.50
CA ARG A 246 -13.49 -7.77 -14.89
C ARG A 246 -13.83 -9.24 -15.10
N GLU A 247 -14.62 -9.84 -14.21
CA GLU A 247 -15.11 -11.22 -14.35
C GLU A 247 -15.99 -11.41 -15.60
N LEU A 248 -16.74 -10.37 -15.98
CA LEU A 248 -17.58 -10.36 -17.17
C LEU A 248 -16.82 -10.02 -18.47
N GLY A 249 -15.50 -9.87 -18.40
CA GLY A 249 -14.64 -9.64 -19.58
C GLY A 249 -14.42 -8.17 -19.93
N TYR A 250 -14.79 -7.23 -19.06
CA TYR A 250 -14.52 -5.80 -19.22
C TYR A 250 -13.18 -5.45 -18.54
N TYR A 251 -12.09 -5.99 -19.07
CA TYR A 251 -10.77 -5.94 -18.42
C TYR A 251 -10.13 -4.55 -18.35
N ASP A 252 -10.58 -3.62 -19.19
CA ASP A 252 -10.13 -2.22 -19.21
C ASP A 252 -10.66 -1.40 -18.04
N VAL A 253 -11.47 -1.98 -17.13
CA VAL A 253 -12.06 -1.32 -15.96
C VAL A 253 -11.02 -0.76 -14.97
N GLY A 254 -9.78 -1.23 -15.05
CA GLY A 254 -8.70 -0.84 -14.15
C GLY A 254 -8.45 -1.87 -13.04
N GLN A 255 -7.77 -1.43 -11.98
CA GLN A 255 -7.50 -2.26 -10.81
C GLN A 255 -8.73 -2.33 -9.92
N VAL A 256 -8.85 -3.40 -9.13
CA VAL A 256 -9.90 -3.53 -8.10
C VAL A 256 -9.40 -2.87 -6.82
N ASP A 257 -9.45 -1.55 -6.78
CA ASP A 257 -8.87 -0.71 -5.72
C ASP A 257 -9.92 0.08 -4.92
N GLY A 258 -11.18 0.05 -5.36
CA GLY A 258 -12.28 0.80 -4.76
C GLY A 258 -12.17 2.31 -4.97
N GLU A 259 -11.40 2.76 -5.97
CA GLU A 259 -11.21 4.18 -6.24
C GLU A 259 -12.08 4.62 -7.41
N PRO A 260 -13.07 5.51 -7.18
CA PRO A 260 -13.82 6.09 -8.28
C PRO A 260 -12.86 7.00 -9.06
N SER A 261 -12.69 6.74 -10.34
CA SER A 261 -11.94 7.60 -11.25
C SER A 261 -12.94 8.31 -12.16
N PRO A 262 -13.32 9.57 -11.87
CA PRO A 262 -14.19 10.34 -12.75
C PRO A 262 -13.60 10.41 -14.15
N GLN A 263 -14.41 10.17 -15.18
CA GLN A 263 -14.00 10.08 -16.58
C GLN A 263 -12.90 9.03 -16.82
N GLY A 264 -12.75 8.09 -15.89
CA GLY A 264 -11.73 7.06 -15.92
C GLY A 264 -12.20 5.77 -16.55
N ARG A 265 -11.31 4.78 -16.46
CA ARG A 265 -11.50 3.42 -16.96
C ARG A 265 -12.75 2.73 -16.41
N THR A 266 -13.03 2.89 -15.11
CA THR A 266 -14.20 2.32 -14.45
C THR A 266 -15.50 2.82 -15.09
N GLU A 267 -15.65 4.14 -15.23
CA GLU A 267 -16.85 4.74 -15.85
C GLU A 267 -17.01 4.32 -17.31
N GLY A 268 -15.92 4.29 -18.08
CA GLY A 268 -15.95 3.80 -19.47
C GLY A 268 -16.47 2.36 -19.57
N MET A 269 -16.05 1.48 -18.66
CA MET A 269 -16.54 0.09 -18.66
C MET A 269 -17.96 -0.06 -18.11
N ILE A 270 -18.38 0.78 -17.16
CA ILE A 270 -19.78 0.85 -16.72
C ILE A 270 -20.68 1.22 -17.90
N LEU A 271 -20.30 2.24 -18.67
CA LEU A 271 -21.03 2.67 -19.87
C LEU A 271 -21.08 1.56 -20.94
N ALA A 272 -19.95 0.90 -21.20
CA ALA A 272 -19.89 -0.21 -22.14
C ALA A 272 -20.77 -1.40 -21.71
N TYR A 273 -20.78 -1.71 -20.41
CA TYR A 273 -21.63 -2.76 -19.85
C TYR A 273 -23.11 -2.42 -19.99
N ARG A 274 -23.49 -1.19 -19.60
CA ARG A 274 -24.87 -0.70 -19.72
C ARG A 274 -25.37 -0.70 -21.15
N ASN A 275 -24.54 -0.22 -22.09
CA ASN A 275 -24.86 -0.22 -23.51
C ASN A 275 -25.14 -1.64 -24.04
N ALA A 276 -24.31 -2.61 -23.67
CA ALA A 276 -24.49 -4.00 -24.08
C ALA A 276 -25.76 -4.66 -23.52
N ARG A 277 -26.40 -4.06 -22.51
CA ARG A 277 -27.60 -4.57 -21.83
C ARG A 277 -28.83 -3.68 -22.00
N GLY A 278 -28.75 -2.66 -22.84
CA GLY A 278 -29.87 -1.72 -23.05
C GLY A 278 -30.26 -0.97 -21.77
N LEU A 279 -29.32 -0.80 -20.83
CA LEU A 279 -29.54 -0.01 -19.62
C LEU A 279 -29.31 1.47 -19.91
N PRO A 280 -29.88 2.39 -19.09
CA PRO A 280 -29.59 3.82 -19.20
C PRO A 280 -28.08 4.10 -19.19
N LEU A 281 -27.60 4.90 -20.14
CA LEU A 281 -26.17 5.22 -20.30
C LEU A 281 -25.74 6.32 -19.33
N THR A 282 -25.51 5.91 -18.08
CA THR A 282 -24.92 6.74 -17.02
C THR A 282 -23.62 6.11 -16.52
N PRO A 283 -22.65 6.89 -16.00
CA PRO A 283 -21.47 6.34 -15.32
C PRO A 283 -21.73 6.00 -13.84
N ALA A 284 -22.89 6.36 -13.29
CA ALA A 284 -23.19 6.23 -11.86
C ALA A 284 -23.22 4.77 -11.39
N ILE A 285 -22.67 4.49 -10.22
CA ILE A 285 -22.86 3.22 -9.53
C ILE A 285 -24.14 3.33 -8.70
N ASP A 286 -25.25 2.88 -9.28
CA ASP A 286 -26.58 2.88 -8.67
C ASP A 286 -27.10 1.46 -8.40
N ASP A 287 -28.22 1.38 -7.69
CA ASP A 287 -28.86 0.11 -7.32
C ASP A 287 -29.22 -0.73 -8.54
N GLN A 288 -29.55 -0.11 -9.68
CA GLN A 288 -29.85 -0.84 -10.92
C GLN A 288 -28.61 -1.53 -11.47
N LEU A 289 -27.47 -0.83 -11.52
CA LEU A 289 -26.20 -1.43 -11.94
C LEU A 289 -25.76 -2.54 -10.99
N ILE A 290 -25.81 -2.30 -9.68
CA ILE A 290 -25.43 -3.29 -8.67
C ILE A 290 -26.32 -4.54 -8.77
N ALA A 291 -27.63 -4.37 -8.88
CA ALA A 291 -28.58 -5.48 -9.03
C ALA A 291 -28.36 -6.25 -10.32
N GLU A 292 -28.07 -5.58 -11.44
CA GLU A 292 -27.78 -6.25 -12.70
C GLU A 292 -26.47 -7.04 -12.62
N LEU A 293 -25.39 -6.46 -12.07
CA LEU A 293 -24.09 -7.13 -11.91
C LEU A 293 -24.16 -8.34 -10.96
N GLY A 294 -25.10 -8.34 -10.02
CA GLY A 294 -25.37 -9.45 -9.10
C GLY A 294 -25.97 -10.69 -9.73
N LYS A 295 -26.55 -10.59 -10.95
CA LYS A 295 -27.15 -11.74 -11.64
C LYS A 295 -26.07 -12.71 -12.16
N PRO A 296 -26.29 -14.04 -12.13
CA PRO A 296 -25.45 -15.01 -12.82
C PRO A 296 -25.42 -14.73 -14.32
N GLN A 297 -24.22 -14.56 -14.89
CA GLN A 297 -24.03 -14.10 -16.26
C GLN A 297 -22.77 -14.73 -16.86
N ALA A 298 -22.83 -15.07 -18.15
CA ALA A 298 -21.65 -15.46 -18.90
C ALA A 298 -20.78 -14.22 -19.22
N PRO A 299 -19.44 -14.35 -19.24
CA PRO A 299 -18.56 -13.30 -19.71
C PRO A 299 -18.85 -12.90 -21.16
N ARG A 300 -18.46 -11.68 -21.54
CA ARG A 300 -18.60 -11.19 -22.92
C ARG A 300 -17.93 -12.18 -23.89
N PRO A 301 -18.60 -12.56 -25.00
CA PRO A 301 -17.99 -13.40 -26.01
C PRO A 301 -16.79 -12.69 -26.63
N VAL A 302 -15.68 -13.41 -26.71
CA VAL A 302 -14.51 -12.95 -27.45
C VAL A 302 -14.75 -13.23 -28.93
N ALA A 303 -14.38 -12.30 -29.81
CA ALA A 303 -14.49 -12.51 -31.25
C ALA A 303 -13.74 -13.79 -31.65
N GLU A 304 -14.32 -14.61 -32.54
CA GLU A 304 -13.74 -15.89 -32.96
C GLU A 304 -12.32 -15.73 -33.50
N THR A 305 -12.09 -14.66 -34.26
CA THR A 305 -10.76 -14.27 -34.75
C THR A 305 -9.72 -14.10 -33.63
N ARG A 306 -10.12 -13.52 -32.48
CA ARG A 306 -9.25 -13.41 -31.31
C ARG A 306 -9.08 -14.74 -30.58
N ALA A 307 -10.14 -15.55 -30.50
CA ALA A 307 -10.08 -16.85 -29.83
C ALA A 307 -9.14 -17.84 -30.55
N THR A 308 -9.07 -17.78 -31.88
CA THR A 308 -8.19 -18.61 -32.71
C THR A 308 -6.84 -17.98 -33.04
N ALA A 309 -6.63 -16.70 -32.69
CA ALA A 309 -5.39 -15.97 -32.99
C ALA A 309 -4.14 -16.72 -32.54
N THR A 310 -3.07 -16.60 -33.30
CA THR A 310 -1.77 -17.26 -33.11
C THR A 310 -0.71 -16.25 -32.68
N VAL A 311 0.50 -16.74 -32.36
CA VAL A 311 1.64 -15.84 -32.09
C VAL A 311 2.01 -15.06 -33.35
N GLU A 312 1.92 -15.70 -34.51
CA GLU A 312 2.14 -15.08 -35.82
C GLU A 312 1.18 -13.90 -36.05
N ASP A 313 -0.12 -14.07 -35.76
CA ASP A 313 -1.09 -12.97 -35.90
C ASP A 313 -0.72 -11.77 -35.00
N LEU A 314 -0.27 -12.03 -33.76
CA LEU A 314 0.21 -10.99 -32.86
C LEU A 314 1.52 -10.33 -33.32
N ARG A 315 2.37 -11.07 -34.03
CA ARG A 315 3.60 -10.56 -34.62
C ARG A 315 3.28 -9.61 -35.77
N ASP A 316 2.31 -9.98 -36.62
CA ASP A 316 1.84 -9.18 -37.75
C ASP A 316 1.09 -7.92 -37.30
N GLU A 317 0.34 -7.99 -36.19
CA GLU A 317 -0.26 -6.83 -35.50
C GLU A 317 0.78 -5.91 -34.83
N GLY A 318 2.08 -6.27 -34.86
CA GLY A 318 3.16 -5.42 -34.35
C GLY A 318 3.33 -5.45 -32.83
N SER A 319 2.93 -6.54 -32.17
CA SER A 319 3.05 -6.66 -30.71
C SER A 319 4.50 -6.50 -30.22
N GLN A 320 4.76 -5.45 -29.46
CA GLN A 320 6.09 -5.16 -28.91
C GLN A 320 6.59 -6.27 -27.96
N THR A 321 5.68 -6.92 -27.22
CA THR A 321 6.03 -8.05 -26.36
C THR A 321 6.54 -9.22 -27.19
N ILE A 322 5.90 -9.52 -28.31
CA ILE A 322 6.33 -10.60 -29.22
C ILE A 322 7.67 -10.24 -29.86
N ALA A 323 7.84 -9.00 -30.32
CA ALA A 323 9.12 -8.54 -30.87
C ALA A 323 10.28 -8.63 -29.85
N LEU A 324 10.00 -8.36 -28.57
CA LEU A 324 10.99 -8.51 -27.49
C LEU A 324 11.32 -9.98 -27.23
N THR A 325 10.32 -10.86 -27.15
CA THR A 325 10.53 -12.30 -26.94
C THR A 325 11.24 -12.94 -28.13
N ASP A 326 10.94 -12.52 -29.36
CA ASP A 326 11.63 -12.95 -30.58
C ASP A 326 13.12 -12.57 -30.56
N ARG A 327 13.45 -11.33 -30.14
CA ARG A 327 14.85 -10.90 -29.95
C ARG A 327 15.58 -11.72 -28.89
N ALA A 328 14.92 -11.97 -27.76
CA ALA A 328 15.48 -12.75 -26.65
C ALA A 328 15.71 -14.22 -27.05
N LYS A 329 14.72 -14.85 -27.69
CA LYS A 329 14.81 -16.21 -28.23
C LYS A 329 15.85 -16.30 -29.35
N GLY A 330 15.99 -15.27 -30.20
CA GLY A 330 17.01 -15.21 -31.24
C GLY A 330 18.44 -15.11 -30.68
N TRP A 331 18.65 -14.32 -29.62
CA TRP A 331 19.92 -14.29 -28.91
C TRP A 331 20.24 -15.64 -28.24
N ALA A 332 19.26 -16.23 -27.53
CA ALA A 332 19.43 -17.55 -26.92
C ALA A 332 19.69 -18.64 -27.98
N GLY A 333 19.01 -18.57 -29.12
CA GLY A 333 19.22 -19.45 -30.26
C GLY A 333 20.65 -19.41 -30.81
N LYS A 334 21.32 -18.25 -30.79
CA LYS A 334 22.74 -18.14 -31.17
C LYS A 334 23.66 -18.88 -30.19
N ILE A 335 23.27 -19.05 -28.92
CA ILE A 335 24.00 -19.85 -27.93
C ILE A 335 23.82 -21.35 -28.22
N PHE A 336 22.63 -21.74 -28.66
CA PHE A 336 22.32 -23.16 -28.94
C PHE A 336 22.88 -23.64 -30.30
N GLY A 337 23.09 -22.72 -31.24
CA GLY A 337 23.52 -23.02 -32.61
C GLY A 337 22.32 -23.25 -33.52
N SER A 338 22.46 -22.88 -34.80
CA SER A 338 21.38 -22.85 -35.80
C SER A 338 20.75 -24.20 -36.16
N SER A 339 21.26 -25.32 -35.64
CA SER A 339 20.88 -26.68 -36.03
C SER A 339 19.89 -27.38 -35.10
N SER A 340 19.54 -26.80 -33.94
CA SER A 340 18.56 -27.38 -33.02
C SER A 340 17.22 -26.67 -33.19
N GLY A 341 16.20 -27.41 -33.65
CA GLY A 341 14.88 -26.87 -33.98
C GLY A 341 14.32 -25.97 -32.87
N LEU A 342 13.94 -24.75 -33.24
CA LEU A 342 13.63 -23.64 -32.34
C LEU A 342 12.28 -23.82 -31.62
N GLY A 343 12.17 -24.84 -30.77
CA GLY A 343 11.04 -25.08 -29.88
C GLY A 343 11.50 -25.62 -28.52
N GLY A 344 10.61 -25.66 -27.53
CA GLY A 344 10.99 -26.09 -26.16
C GLY A 344 11.61 -27.48 -26.10
N ALA A 345 11.13 -28.41 -26.95
CA ALA A 345 11.72 -29.73 -27.11
C ALA A 345 13.14 -29.70 -27.68
N GLY A 346 13.45 -28.74 -28.56
CA GLY A 346 14.80 -28.57 -29.13
C GLY A 346 15.81 -28.00 -28.13
N VAL A 347 15.38 -27.10 -27.25
CA VAL A 347 16.23 -26.61 -26.14
C VAL A 347 16.51 -27.72 -25.12
N LEU A 348 15.52 -28.56 -24.82
CA LEU A 348 15.69 -29.75 -23.99
C LEU A 348 16.65 -30.77 -24.62
N ALA A 349 16.48 -31.06 -25.91
CA ALA A 349 17.37 -31.97 -26.64
C ALA A 349 18.81 -31.43 -26.66
N TRP A 350 19.00 -30.13 -26.90
CA TRP A 350 20.31 -29.49 -26.87
C TRP A 350 21.00 -29.61 -25.50
N LEU A 351 20.24 -29.43 -24.41
CA LEU A 351 20.73 -29.63 -23.05
C LEU A 351 21.19 -31.08 -22.83
N THR A 352 20.41 -32.05 -23.29
CA THR A 352 20.75 -33.47 -23.19
C THR A 352 22.00 -33.81 -24.01
N ASP A 353 22.12 -33.27 -25.23
CA ASP A 353 23.29 -33.46 -26.09
C ASP A 353 24.55 -32.87 -25.45
N ARG A 354 24.47 -31.65 -24.90
CA ARG A 354 25.62 -31.01 -24.22
C ARG A 354 25.99 -31.72 -22.93
N ALA A 355 25.02 -32.18 -22.13
CA ALA A 355 25.30 -33.00 -20.96
C ALA A 355 26.03 -34.30 -21.32
N THR A 356 25.61 -34.95 -22.41
CA THR A 356 26.23 -36.17 -22.93
C THR A 356 27.66 -35.91 -23.44
N GLN A 357 27.87 -34.81 -24.16
CA GLN A 357 29.21 -34.38 -24.62
C GLN A 357 30.14 -34.05 -23.46
N VAL A 358 29.66 -33.39 -22.40
CA VAL A 358 30.47 -33.07 -21.21
C VAL A 358 30.88 -34.33 -20.47
N SER A 359 29.98 -35.32 -20.33
CA SER A 359 30.30 -36.63 -19.75
C SER A 359 31.36 -37.35 -20.58
N ALA A 360 31.17 -37.44 -21.90
CA ALA A 360 32.13 -38.07 -22.81
C ALA A 360 33.51 -37.37 -22.80
N ALA A 361 33.54 -36.03 -22.74
CA ALA A 361 34.77 -35.27 -22.65
C ALA A 361 35.49 -35.48 -21.30
N LYS A 362 34.75 -35.61 -20.19
CA LYS A 362 35.33 -35.92 -18.87
C LYS A 362 36.04 -37.28 -18.88
N ASP A 363 35.45 -38.28 -19.53
CA ASP A 363 36.02 -39.62 -19.64
C ASP A 363 37.27 -39.62 -20.54
N ALA A 364 37.25 -38.86 -21.65
CA ALA A 364 38.39 -38.72 -22.55
C ALA A 364 39.57 -37.94 -21.94
N VAL A 365 39.31 -36.88 -21.16
CA VAL A 365 40.34 -36.06 -20.49
C VAL A 365 41.05 -36.84 -19.39
N GLY A 366 40.34 -37.72 -18.67
CA GLY A 366 40.95 -38.62 -17.67
C GLY A 366 41.99 -39.59 -18.26
N ALA A 367 41.88 -39.90 -19.55
CA ALA A 367 42.77 -40.83 -20.25
C ALA A 367 44.05 -40.18 -20.84
N LEU A 368 44.17 -38.84 -20.82
CA LEU A 368 45.20 -38.11 -21.58
C LEU A 368 46.44 -37.65 -20.76
N GLY A 369 46.53 -37.99 -19.47
CA GLY A 369 47.75 -37.74 -18.66
C GLY A 369 48.15 -36.27 -18.51
N LEU A 370 47.19 -35.34 -18.54
CA LEU A 370 47.43 -33.88 -18.51
C LEU A 370 47.91 -33.37 -17.14
N THR A 371 48.63 -32.24 -17.14
CA THR A 371 49.09 -31.59 -15.89
C THR A 371 47.92 -30.95 -15.13
N PRO A 372 47.98 -30.88 -13.77
CA PRO A 372 46.88 -30.33 -12.96
C PRO A 372 46.42 -28.92 -13.36
N GLY A 373 47.35 -28.04 -13.76
CA GLY A 373 47.03 -26.68 -14.20
C GLY A 373 46.27 -26.62 -15.53
N ALA A 374 46.57 -27.51 -16.47
CA ALA A 374 45.86 -27.60 -17.75
C ALA A 374 44.43 -28.12 -17.57
N ILE A 375 44.24 -29.10 -16.67
CA ILE A 375 42.91 -29.63 -16.31
C ILE A 375 42.04 -28.51 -15.69
N GLN A 376 42.64 -27.68 -14.83
CA GLN A 376 41.92 -26.59 -14.14
C GLN A 376 41.49 -25.47 -15.10
N ALA A 377 42.32 -25.09 -16.07
CA ALA A 377 41.98 -24.09 -17.10
C ALA A 377 40.85 -24.58 -18.02
N ILE A 378 40.88 -25.85 -18.43
CA ILE A 378 39.81 -26.48 -19.21
C ILE A 378 38.52 -26.52 -18.38
N ALA A 379 38.59 -26.89 -17.10
CA ALA A 379 37.42 -26.93 -16.22
C ALA A 379 36.78 -25.54 -16.05
N ILE A 380 37.56 -24.46 -15.91
CA ILE A 380 37.05 -23.08 -15.84
C ILE A 380 36.39 -22.66 -17.15
N GLY A 381 37.01 -22.97 -18.30
CA GLY A 381 36.43 -22.69 -19.61
C GLY A 381 35.10 -23.43 -19.84
N VAL A 382 35.03 -24.71 -19.46
CA VAL A 382 33.81 -25.51 -19.50
C VAL A 382 32.75 -24.95 -18.55
N ALA A 383 33.12 -24.57 -17.32
CA ALA A 383 32.20 -23.97 -16.36
C ALA A 383 31.62 -22.64 -16.86
N ALA A 384 32.45 -21.77 -17.46
CA ALA A 384 31.99 -20.51 -18.05
C ALA A 384 30.99 -20.75 -19.21
N LEU A 385 31.27 -21.74 -20.07
CA LEU A 385 30.34 -22.13 -21.15
C LEU A 385 29.02 -22.69 -20.61
N VAL A 386 29.07 -23.50 -19.54
CA VAL A 386 27.87 -24.04 -18.87
C VAL A 386 27.03 -22.91 -18.25
N VAL A 387 27.66 -21.88 -17.67
CA VAL A 387 26.94 -20.71 -17.14
C VAL A 387 26.26 -19.93 -18.27
N VAL A 388 26.98 -19.62 -19.36
CA VAL A 388 26.39 -18.92 -20.52
C VAL A 388 25.25 -19.72 -21.14
N ALA A 389 25.42 -21.03 -21.26
CA ALA A 389 24.38 -21.97 -21.69
C ALA A 389 23.14 -21.91 -20.78
N GLY A 390 23.34 -22.00 -19.47
CA GLY A 390 22.27 -21.94 -18.48
C GLY A 390 21.49 -20.62 -18.53
N VAL A 391 22.18 -19.49 -18.71
CA VAL A 391 21.55 -18.18 -18.91
C VAL A 391 20.76 -18.15 -20.22
N GLY A 392 21.30 -18.70 -21.31
CA GLY A 392 20.58 -18.82 -22.59
C GLY A 392 19.26 -19.59 -22.45
N VAL A 393 19.29 -20.74 -21.76
CA VAL A 393 18.10 -21.58 -21.51
C VAL A 393 17.07 -20.82 -20.66
N LEU A 394 17.52 -20.16 -19.59
CA LEU A 394 16.63 -19.39 -18.73
C LEU A 394 15.95 -18.26 -19.51
N VAL A 395 16.72 -17.49 -20.28
CA VAL A 395 16.19 -16.41 -21.13
C VAL A 395 15.17 -16.93 -22.13
N TRP A 396 15.45 -18.06 -22.77
CA TRP A 396 14.52 -18.69 -23.71
C TRP A 396 13.21 -19.10 -23.02
N PHE A 397 13.29 -19.76 -21.85
CA PHE A 397 12.11 -20.24 -21.13
C PHE A 397 11.24 -19.08 -20.61
N VAL A 398 11.86 -18.01 -20.10
CA VAL A 398 11.16 -16.80 -19.68
C VAL A 398 10.48 -16.13 -20.87
N ALA A 399 11.17 -16.01 -22.01
CA ALA A 399 10.59 -15.45 -23.22
C ALA A 399 9.40 -16.29 -23.74
N ASP A 400 9.51 -17.62 -23.70
CA ASP A 400 8.43 -18.53 -24.10
C ASP A 400 7.20 -18.42 -23.18
N GLN A 401 7.42 -18.34 -21.86
CA GLN A 401 6.34 -18.09 -20.91
C GLN A 401 5.63 -16.76 -21.16
N LEU A 402 6.37 -15.69 -21.46
CA LEU A 402 5.81 -14.37 -21.75
C LEU A 402 4.97 -14.36 -23.02
N GLU A 403 5.44 -15.02 -24.08
CA GLU A 403 4.72 -15.16 -25.35
C GLU A 403 3.41 -15.93 -25.18
N ARG A 404 3.44 -17.08 -24.50
CA ARG A 404 2.22 -17.87 -24.21
C ARG A 404 1.23 -17.10 -23.35
N ARG A 405 1.71 -16.35 -22.35
CA ARG A 405 0.84 -15.49 -21.52
C ARG A 405 0.22 -14.38 -22.34
N ARG A 406 0.99 -13.69 -23.18
CA ARG A 406 0.48 -12.63 -24.06
C ARG A 406 -0.58 -13.16 -25.02
N LEU A 407 -0.35 -14.33 -25.61
CA LEU A 407 -1.33 -14.99 -26.47
C LEU A 407 -2.60 -15.37 -25.70
N ALA A 408 -2.46 -15.97 -24.52
CA ALA A 408 -3.60 -16.31 -23.66
C ALA A 408 -4.40 -15.08 -23.24
N ASP A 409 -3.74 -13.96 -22.94
CA ASP A 409 -4.39 -12.71 -22.58
C ASP A 409 -5.12 -12.08 -23.77
N TYR A 410 -4.55 -12.12 -24.97
CA TYR A 410 -5.21 -11.66 -26.20
C TYR A 410 -6.45 -12.50 -26.52
N ARG A 411 -6.32 -13.84 -26.48
CA ARG A 411 -7.44 -14.79 -26.67
C ARG A 411 -8.52 -14.64 -25.60
N ALA A 412 -8.17 -14.22 -24.40
CA ALA A 412 -9.12 -13.94 -23.33
C ALA A 412 -9.73 -12.53 -23.41
N GLY A 413 -9.26 -11.66 -24.31
CA GLY A 413 -9.69 -10.27 -24.43
C GLY A 413 -9.18 -9.35 -23.32
N LYS A 414 -8.18 -9.77 -22.53
CA LYS A 414 -7.63 -9.02 -21.38
C LYS A 414 -6.86 -7.77 -21.76
N HIS A 415 -6.34 -7.74 -22.98
CA HIS A 415 -5.63 -6.61 -23.56
C HIS A 415 -6.10 -6.45 -25.01
N ALA A 416 -6.67 -5.29 -25.33
CA ALA A 416 -6.92 -4.88 -26.71
C ALA A 416 -5.62 -4.49 -27.42
#